data_AF-A0A6J6GBY5-F1
#
_entry.id   AF-A0A6J6GBY5-F1
#
_cell.length_a   1.000
_cell.length_b   1.000
_cell.length_c   1.000
_cell.angle_alpha   90.00
_cell.angle_beta   90.00
_cell.angle_gamma   90.00
#
_symmetry.space_group_name_H-M   'P 1'
#
loop_
_entity.id
_entity.type
_entity.pdbx_description
1 polymer ?
#
loop_
_entity_poly.entity_id
_entity_poly.type
_entity_poly.pdbx_seq_one_letter_code
_entity_poly.pdbx_strand_id
1 'polypeptide(L)' 'METMKSLGVTAVLELPPAGTLVGLIKRALPGVETVALKSPDDIDSALDLIKRHSEKVVSS' A
#
# COMPACT_ATOMS: atom_id res chain seq x y z
N MET A 1 10.47 6.62 5.83
CA MET A 1 10.40 5.14 5.80
C MET A 1 10.35 4.59 7.21
N GLU A 2 11.25 5.01 8.11
CA GLU A 2 11.23 4.62 9.53
C GLU A 2 9.86 4.79 10.21
N THR A 3 9.14 5.90 10.01
CA THR A 3 7.80 6.09 10.58
C THR A 3 6.78 5.06 10.07
N MET A 4 6.78 4.73 8.77
CA MET A 4 5.87 3.71 8.23
C MET A 4 6.20 2.33 8.82
N LYS A 5 7.50 2.03 8.94
CA LYS A 5 7.99 0.81 9.58
C LYS A 5 7.58 0.73 11.05
N SER A 6 7.76 1.80 11.81
CA SER A 6 7.42 1.85 13.24
C SER A 6 5.91 1.75 13.49
N LEU A 7 5.10 2.25 12.55
CA LEU A 7 3.65 2.12 12.58
C LEU A 7 3.15 0.74 12.10
N GLY A 8 4.04 -0.14 11.66
CA GLY A 8 3.65 -1.47 11.18
C GLY A 8 2.82 -1.42 9.90
N VAL A 9 3.06 -0.43 9.02
CA VAL A 9 2.37 -0.36 7.71
C VAL A 9 2.58 -1.66 6.96
N THR A 10 1.48 -2.31 6.57
CA THR A 10 1.49 -3.61 5.87
C THR A 10 1.30 -3.48 4.37
N ALA A 11 0.69 -2.38 3.90
CA ALA A 11 0.48 -2.09 2.49
C ALA A 11 0.48 -0.57 2.21
N VAL A 12 0.83 -0.19 0.98
CA VAL A 12 0.73 1.19 0.47
C VAL A 12 0.09 1.21 -0.91
N LEU A 13 -0.90 2.11 -1.08
CA LEU A 13 -1.49 2.47 -2.36
C LEU A 13 -0.99 3.86 -2.76
N GLU A 14 -0.27 3.97 -3.87
CA GLU A 14 0.19 5.25 -4.43
C GLU A 14 -0.81 5.73 -5.49
N LEU A 15 -1.31 6.96 -5.36
CA LEU A 15 -2.29 7.56 -6.28
C LEU A 15 -1.63 8.15 -7.53
N PRO A 16 -2.37 8.32 -8.65
CA PRO A 16 -1.83 8.93 -9.86
C PRO A 16 -1.33 10.36 -9.63
N PRO A 17 -0.19 10.75 -10.22
CA PRO A 17 0.74 9.92 -10.98
C PRO A 17 1.58 9.02 -10.05
N ALA A 18 1.54 7.70 -10.27
CA ALA A 18 2.15 6.71 -9.39
C ALA A 18 3.41 6.05 -9.99
N GLY A 19 4.29 5.56 -9.11
CA GLY A 19 5.44 4.72 -9.42
C GLY A 19 6.70 5.07 -8.63
N THR A 20 6.87 6.35 -8.30
CA THR A 20 8.08 6.82 -7.60
C THR A 20 8.09 6.38 -6.14
N LEU A 21 6.97 6.59 -5.42
CA LEU A 21 6.90 6.22 -4.01
C LEU A 21 6.90 4.70 -3.85
N VAL A 22 6.19 3.96 -4.70
CA VAL A 22 6.27 2.49 -4.72
C VAL A 22 7.71 2.01 -4.91
N GLY A 23 8.47 2.63 -5.82
CA GLY A 23 9.89 2.31 -6.00
C GLY A 23 10.73 2.55 -4.75
N LEU A 24 10.49 3.66 -4.03
CA LEU A 24 11.17 3.96 -2.77
C LEU A 24 10.78 2.96 -1.67
N ILE A 25 9.49 2.61 -1.56
CA ILE A 25 8.97 1.68 -0.55
C ILE A 25 9.56 0.28 -0.75
N LYS A 26 9.56 -0.24 -1.98
CA LYS A 26 10.13 -1.56 -2.28
C LYS A 26 11.61 -1.70 -1.87
N ARG A 27 12.39 -0.61 -1.96
CA ARG A 27 13.80 -0.59 -1.54
C ARG A 27 13.97 -0.44 -0.03
N ALA A 28 13.14 0.38 0.61
CA ALA A 28 13.32 0.74 2.01
C ALA A 28 12.56 -0.17 2.99
N LEU A 29 11.46 -0.79 2.56
CA LEU A 29 10.52 -1.55 3.38
C LEU A 29 10.18 -2.89 2.69
N PRO A 30 11.14 -3.84 2.61
CA PRO A 30 10.86 -5.16 2.05
C PRO A 30 9.74 -5.85 2.86
N GLY A 31 8.77 -6.44 2.15
CA GLY A 31 7.60 -7.08 2.75
C GLY A 31 6.36 -6.20 2.86
N VAL A 32 6.47 -4.88 2.67
CA VAL A 32 5.29 -4.02 2.51
C VAL A 32 4.72 -4.19 1.11
N GLU A 33 3.45 -4.56 1.03
CA GLU A 33 2.76 -4.68 -0.26
C GLU A 33 2.50 -3.31 -0.88
N THR A 34 2.54 -3.21 -2.20
CA THR A 34 2.41 -1.93 -2.89
C THR A 34 1.56 -2.04 -4.14
N VAL A 35 0.63 -1.12 -4.33
CA VAL A 35 -0.07 -0.89 -5.61
C VAL A 35 0.24 0.53 -6.08
N ALA A 36 0.60 0.68 -7.35
CA ALA A 36 0.72 1.96 -8.03
C ALA A 36 -0.52 2.16 -8.90
N LEU A 37 -1.45 3.01 -8.48
CA LEU A 37 -2.66 3.32 -9.22
C LEU A 37 -2.29 4.31 -10.34
N LYS A 38 -2.28 3.86 -11.59
CA LYS A 38 -1.88 4.66 -12.77
C LYS A 38 -3.07 4.98 -13.67
N SER A 39 -4.00 4.06 -13.82
CA SER A 39 -5.23 4.22 -14.61
C SER A 39 -6.44 3.64 -13.88
N PRO A 40 -7.67 3.86 -14.40
CA PRO A 40 -8.86 3.18 -13.90
C PRO A 40 -8.78 1.64 -13.94
N ASP A 41 -7.94 1.04 -14.79
CA ASP A 41 -7.77 -0.41 -14.87
C ASP A 41 -7.12 -1.00 -13.60
N ASP A 42 -6.46 -0.17 -12.81
CA ASP A 42 -5.81 -0.56 -11.56
C ASP A 42 -6.79 -0.57 -10.35
N ILE A 43 -8.05 -0.15 -10.53
CA ILE A 43 -9.03 -0.03 -9.44
C ILE A 43 -9.26 -1.35 -8.73
N ASP A 44 -9.40 -2.46 -9.47
CA ASP A 44 -9.62 -3.78 -8.86
C ASP A 44 -8.44 -4.19 -7.96
N SER A 45 -7.21 -3.94 -8.43
CA SER A 45 -5.99 -4.20 -7.65
C SER A 45 -5.93 -3.36 -6.38
N ALA A 46 -6.36 -2.09 -6.45
CA ALA A 46 -6.41 -1.21 -5.29
C ALA A 46 -7.46 -1.68 -4.27
N LEU A 47 -8.66 -2.06 -4.74
CA LEU A 47 -9.73 -2.58 -3.89
C LEU A 47 -9.32 -3.88 -3.20
N ASP A 48 -8.65 -4.78 -3.91
CA ASP A 48 -8.18 -6.04 -3.35
C ASP A 48 -7.04 -5.86 -2.35
N LEU A 49 -6.16 -4.87 -2.55
CA LEU A 49 -5.18 -4.47 -1.54
C LEU A 49 -5.89 -3.96 -0.28
N ILE A 50 -6.88 -3.08 -0.43
CA ILE A 50 -7.65 -2.53 0.69
C ILE A 50 -8.32 -3.65 1.47
N LYS A 51 -9.10 -4.52 0.81
CA LYS A 51 -9.82 -5.64 1.47
C LYS A 51 -8.89 -6.49 2.35
N ARG A 52 -7.70 -6.85 1.85
CA ARG A 52 -6.74 -7.70 2.58
C ARG A 52 -6.08 -7.01 3.78
N HIS A 53 -5.95 -5.68 3.73
CA HIS A 53 -5.19 -4.91 4.72
C HIS A 53 -6.06 -4.01 5.61
N SER A 54 -7.37 -3.86 5.33
CA SER A 54 -8.30 -3.06 6.12
C SER A 54 -9.03 -3.85 7.21
N GLU A 55 -8.93 -5.18 7.23
CA GLU A 55 -9.63 -6.00 8.22
C GLU A 55 -8.87 -6.10 9.56
N LYS A 56 -9.05 -5.08 10.42
CA LYS A 56 -9.45 -5.17 11.86
C LYS A 56 -9.28 -3.83 12.59
N VAL A 57 -10.41 -3.21 12.99
CA VAL A 57 -10.78 -2.96 14.40
C VAL A 57 -12.32 -3.10 14.53
N VAL A 58 -12.81 -4.33 14.57
CA VAL A 58 -13.98 -4.69 15.39
C VAL A 58 -13.55 -5.86 16.24
N SER A 59 -12.98 -5.55 17.40
CA SER A 59 -12.83 -6.47 18.52
C SER A 59 -12.65 -5.62 19.78
N SER A 60 -13.76 -5.55 20.54
CA SER A 60 -13.89 -5.27 21.97
C SER A 60 -13.34 -3.96 22.54
#